data_AF-A0A2N1VLG9-F1
#
_entry.id   AF-A0A2N1VLG9-F1
#
_cell.length_a   1.000
_cell.length_b   1.000
_cell.length_c   1.000
_cell.angle_alpha   90.00
_cell.angle_beta   90.00
_cell.angle_gamma   90.00
#
_symmetry.space_group_name_H-M   'P 1'
#
loop_
_entity.id
_entity.type
_entity.pdbx_description
1 polymer ?
#
loop_
_entity_poly.entity_id
_entity_poly.type
_entity_poly.pdbx_seq_one_letter_code
_entity_poly.pdbx_strand_id
1 'polypeptide(L)'
;MALALSYNEQQLKIPYVTYDKSLSTFFLKDVDGLVELSINYKLEPKTDYLVEDYEIVYLHNPYLNAENDIFEVYVNEPDTRIGWIFPLQALLSNEHDKATNIHFLKYAFVAYNKLLLNHENFHLRSHNYNPSISLSIEDFYPKDLIILIISKSQKALVNNFSIEYYLPSLTGFGYYIYKINDNKNPIHNYQDIENFFVNIRNDRQRITLKKMCNIYSDNFYIKELYKNLLNGVLHPLMRFHYLYQIIELMSEDLYEVEFLKNIDDYSNKKLTRNDLRENLTSLNERKRLGKIITENSIEQSIKTDLFQECNKILIDFEKEANDSPDALYDLRNLITHNFRKITEKQEHLNTLDYVNFRFEILIKDLLINFKEEMLQTLTPPSRNQRSSS
;
A
#
# COMPACT_ATOMS: atom_id res chain seq x y z
N MET A 1 -6.84 -8.57 21.89
CA MET A 1 -6.15 -9.63 22.66
C MET A 1 -5.30 -8.94 23.72
N ALA A 2 -4.44 -9.63 24.48
CA ALA A 2 -3.50 -9.02 25.43
C ALA A 2 -2.08 -9.48 25.08
N LEU A 3 -1.04 -8.80 25.57
CA LEU A 3 0.31 -9.35 25.55
C LEU A 3 0.33 -10.71 26.25
N ALA A 4 1.09 -11.66 25.71
CA ALA A 4 1.23 -12.99 26.26
C ALA A 4 2.69 -13.28 26.61
N LEU A 5 2.91 -13.81 27.80
CA LEU A 5 4.21 -14.34 28.24
C LEU A 5 4.11 -15.83 28.51
N SER A 6 5.21 -16.54 28.33
CA SER A 6 5.34 -17.92 28.78
C SER A 6 5.93 -17.96 30.19
N TYR A 7 5.23 -18.59 31.13
CA TYR A 7 5.71 -18.83 32.49
C TYR A 7 5.38 -20.28 32.88
N ASN A 8 6.39 -21.07 33.25
CA ASN A 8 6.23 -22.50 33.59
C ASN A 8 5.38 -23.29 32.57
N GLU A 9 5.69 -23.14 31.27
CA GLU A 9 4.98 -23.78 30.15
C GLU A 9 3.51 -23.34 29.95
N GLN A 10 3.03 -22.35 30.72
CA GLN A 10 1.71 -21.74 30.57
C GLN A 10 1.81 -20.36 29.91
N GLN A 11 0.84 -20.02 29.06
CA GLN A 11 0.71 -18.66 28.51
C GLN A 11 -0.10 -17.78 29.46
N LEU A 12 0.56 -16.78 30.05
CA LEU A 12 -0.04 -15.74 30.86
C LEU A 12 -0.43 -14.56 29.97
N LYS A 13 -1.70 -14.18 30.01
CA LYS A 13 -2.22 -12.97 29.35
C LYS A 13 -2.10 -11.79 30.29
N ILE A 14 -1.70 -10.65 29.74
CA ILE A 14 -1.40 -9.43 30.50
C ILE A 14 -2.31 -8.30 30.00
N PRO A 15 -3.60 -8.31 30.38
CA PRO A 15 -4.58 -7.39 29.81
C PRO A 15 -4.59 -6.01 30.46
N TYR A 16 -3.99 -5.85 31.63
CA TYR A 16 -4.04 -4.60 32.37
C TYR A 16 -2.75 -3.82 32.18
N VAL A 17 -2.86 -2.60 31.64
CA VAL A 17 -1.74 -1.68 31.43
C VAL A 17 -2.06 -0.37 32.14
N THR A 18 -1.15 0.07 33.01
CA THR A 18 -1.22 1.36 33.71
C THR A 18 0.07 2.13 33.51
N TYR A 19 0.03 3.46 33.62
CA TYR A 19 1.21 4.31 33.44
C TYR A 19 1.46 5.15 34.69
N ASP A 20 2.67 5.08 35.23
CA ASP A 20 3.14 5.93 36.31
C ASP A 20 3.98 7.08 35.74
N LYS A 21 3.44 8.30 35.86
CA LYS A 21 4.09 9.53 35.39
C LYS A 21 5.37 9.86 36.17
N SER A 22 5.45 9.49 37.46
CA SER A 22 6.59 9.81 38.32
C SER A 22 7.81 8.95 37.97
N LEU A 23 7.57 7.69 37.61
CA LEU A 23 8.61 6.74 37.21
C LEU A 23 8.87 6.73 35.70
N SER A 24 7.95 7.31 34.91
CA SER A 24 7.92 7.20 33.45
C SER A 24 7.89 5.75 32.97
N THR A 25 7.05 4.93 33.61
CA THR A 25 7.03 3.48 33.44
C THR A 25 5.61 2.97 33.25
N PHE A 26 5.42 2.06 32.30
CA PHE A 26 4.22 1.27 32.16
C PHE A 26 4.30 0.04 33.06
N PHE A 27 3.24 -0.20 33.82
CA PHE A 27 3.05 -1.40 34.62
C PHE A 27 2.00 -2.28 33.96
N LEU A 28 2.38 -3.53 33.68
CA LEU A 28 1.51 -4.51 33.08
C LEU A 28 1.22 -5.63 34.07
N LYS A 29 -0.05 -6.01 34.21
CA LYS A 29 -0.52 -7.02 35.15
C LYS A 29 -1.36 -8.08 34.46
N ASP A 30 -1.17 -9.33 34.88
CA ASP A 30 -2.06 -10.43 34.52
C ASP A 30 -3.41 -10.31 35.24
N VAL A 31 -4.34 -11.20 34.90
CA VAL A 31 -5.71 -11.17 35.44
C VAL A 31 -5.73 -11.34 36.96
N ASP A 32 -4.83 -12.17 37.48
CA ASP A 32 -4.78 -12.55 38.89
C ASP A 32 -3.82 -11.65 39.70
N GLY A 33 -3.09 -10.75 39.03
CA GLY A 33 -2.10 -9.86 39.64
C GLY A 33 -0.86 -10.57 40.18
N LEU A 34 -0.63 -11.82 39.79
CA LEU A 34 0.51 -12.65 40.18
C LEU A 34 1.80 -12.25 39.44
N VAL A 35 1.65 -11.70 38.23
CA VAL A 35 2.75 -11.24 37.39
C VAL A 35 2.61 -9.75 37.14
N GLU A 36 3.62 -9.02 37.59
CA GLU A 36 3.80 -7.60 37.30
C GLU A 36 5.07 -7.41 36.46
N LEU A 37 4.96 -6.58 35.42
CA LEU A 37 6.05 -6.17 34.55
C LEU A 37 6.12 -4.66 34.51
N SER A 38 7.34 -4.15 34.45
CA SER A 38 7.61 -2.74 34.26
C SER A 38 8.34 -2.52 32.93
N ILE A 39 7.80 -1.66 32.08
CA ILE A 39 8.44 -1.24 30.82
C ILE A 39 8.64 0.27 30.84
N ASN A 40 9.89 0.72 30.73
CA ASN A 40 10.22 2.14 30.78
C ASN A 40 9.84 2.84 29.47
N TYR A 41 9.18 4.00 29.59
CA TYR A 41 8.83 4.86 28.47
C TYR A 41 9.84 6.01 28.40
N LYS A 42 10.53 6.14 27.26
CA LYS A 42 11.63 7.11 27.11
C LYS A 42 11.23 8.50 26.66
N LEU A 43 10.04 8.65 26.10
CA LEU A 43 9.52 9.93 25.59
C LEU A 43 8.75 10.68 26.68
N GLU A 44 8.52 11.98 26.47
CA GLU A 44 7.66 12.74 27.38
C GLU A 44 6.20 12.26 27.25
N PRO A 45 5.56 11.81 28.35
CA PRO A 45 4.20 11.28 28.28
C PRO A 45 3.15 12.36 28.07
N LYS A 46 2.18 12.09 27.20
CA LYS A 46 0.99 12.93 27.01
C LYS A 46 -0.27 12.09 27.26
N THR A 47 -0.78 12.16 28.49
CA THR A 47 -1.89 11.33 28.98
C THR A 47 -3.27 12.01 28.84
N ASP A 48 -3.34 13.16 28.19
CA ASP A 48 -4.54 14.00 28.07
C ASP A 48 -5.49 13.56 26.93
N TYR A 49 -5.35 12.32 26.46
CA TYR A 49 -6.04 11.79 25.28
C TYR A 49 -6.77 10.47 25.54
N LEU A 50 -7.84 10.25 24.79
CA LEU A 50 -8.60 9.01 24.79
C LEU A 50 -7.92 7.99 23.88
N VAL A 51 -7.35 6.93 24.45
CA VAL A 51 -6.67 5.85 23.70
C VAL A 51 -7.63 5.20 22.69
N GLU A 52 -8.92 5.15 22.99
CA GLU A 52 -9.98 4.57 22.17
C GLU A 52 -10.23 5.35 20.87
N ASP A 53 -9.89 6.64 20.83
CA ASP A 53 -10.01 7.51 19.64
C ASP A 53 -8.93 7.22 18.59
N TYR A 54 -8.06 6.23 18.80
CA TYR A 54 -7.00 5.91 17.86
C TYR A 54 -7.09 4.46 17.39
N GLU A 55 -6.56 4.20 16.21
CA GLU A 55 -6.35 2.86 15.64
C GLU A 55 -4.95 2.75 15.06
N ILE A 56 -4.41 1.52 15.05
CA ILE A 56 -3.09 1.23 14.52
C ILE A 56 -3.24 0.39 13.26
N VAL A 57 -2.47 0.76 12.24
CA VAL A 57 -2.22 -0.05 11.06
C VAL A 57 -0.74 -0.45 11.11
N TYR A 58 -0.48 -1.75 11.13
CA TYR A 58 0.87 -2.30 11.11
C TYR A 58 1.36 -2.36 9.68
N LEU A 59 2.54 -1.79 9.45
CA LEU A 59 3.16 -1.66 8.16
C LEU A 59 4.59 -2.18 8.18
N HIS A 60 5.13 -2.45 7.01
CA HIS A 60 6.55 -2.67 6.76
C HIS A 60 6.99 -1.75 5.62
N ASN A 61 8.20 -1.22 5.70
CA ASN A 61 8.83 -0.47 4.63
C ASN A 61 10.33 -0.78 4.61
N PRO A 62 10.87 -1.38 3.55
CA PRO A 62 12.28 -1.74 3.51
C PRO A 62 13.22 -0.55 3.22
N TYR A 63 12.66 0.64 2.92
CA TYR A 63 13.42 1.83 2.51
C TYR A 63 13.29 3.00 3.50
N LEU A 64 12.13 3.16 4.15
CA LEU A 64 11.83 4.21 5.14
C LEU A 64 11.60 3.60 6.53
N ASN A 65 12.66 3.07 7.13
CA ASN A 65 12.66 2.39 8.43
C ASN A 65 13.73 2.91 9.41
N ALA A 66 14.41 4.00 9.10
CA ALA A 66 15.33 4.64 10.05
C ALA A 66 14.55 5.34 11.15
N GLU A 67 15.10 5.46 12.37
CA GLU A 67 14.41 6.06 13.52
C GLU A 67 13.80 7.45 13.24
N ASN A 68 14.44 8.25 12.39
CA ASN A 68 14.00 9.58 11.98
C ASN A 68 12.99 9.60 10.82
N ASP A 69 12.61 8.45 10.27
CA ASP A 69 11.61 8.32 9.20
C ASP A 69 10.20 8.45 9.80
N ILE A 70 9.90 9.64 10.33
CA ILE A 70 8.68 10.00 11.04
C ILE A 70 7.92 11.04 10.22
N PHE A 71 6.69 10.70 9.81
CA PHE A 71 5.87 11.55 8.95
C PHE A 71 4.47 11.75 9.51
N GLU A 72 3.96 12.97 9.38
CA GLU A 72 2.53 13.26 9.45
C GLU A 72 1.83 12.68 8.23
N VAL A 73 0.66 12.06 8.43
CA VAL A 73 -0.12 11.46 7.36
C VAL A 73 -1.38 12.29 7.13
N TYR A 74 -1.52 12.76 5.89
CA TYR A 74 -2.66 13.53 5.41
C TYR A 74 -3.43 12.72 4.37
N VAL A 75 -4.73 12.96 4.26
CA VAL A 75 -5.49 12.65 3.05
C VAL A 75 -5.55 13.90 2.16
N ASN A 76 -5.61 13.72 0.84
CA ASN A 76 -5.62 14.85 -0.11
C ASN A 76 -6.96 15.59 -0.13
N GLU A 77 -8.07 14.87 0.00
CA GLU A 77 -9.42 15.39 -0.19
C GLU A 77 -10.36 14.86 0.91
N PRO A 78 -10.68 15.68 1.92
CA PRO A 78 -10.13 17.03 2.20
C PRO A 78 -8.65 16.97 2.60
N ASP A 79 -7.89 18.07 2.46
CA ASP A 79 -6.52 18.17 2.99
C ASP A 79 -6.55 18.11 4.52
N THR A 80 -6.39 16.91 5.10
CA THR A 80 -6.64 16.67 6.52
C THR A 80 -5.62 15.70 7.08
N ARG A 81 -4.93 16.11 8.15
CA ARG A 81 -4.01 15.24 8.90
C ARG A 81 -4.81 14.19 9.66
N ILE A 82 -4.68 12.94 9.28
CA ILE A 82 -5.38 11.82 9.92
C ILE A 82 -4.51 11.10 10.96
N GLY A 83 -3.19 11.27 10.92
CA GLY A 83 -2.31 10.51 11.80
C GLY A 83 -0.82 10.76 11.62
N TRP A 84 -0.05 9.82 12.15
CA TRP A 84 1.41 9.75 12.03
C TRP A 84 1.85 8.35 11.63
N ILE A 85 2.93 8.27 10.87
CA ILE A 85 3.60 7.02 10.51
C ILE A 85 5.06 7.09 10.92
N PHE A 86 5.55 6.05 11.60
CA PHE A 86 6.91 6.00 12.15
C PHE A 86 7.35 4.55 12.41
N PRO A 87 8.66 4.27 12.42
CA PRO A 87 9.18 2.97 12.85
C PRO A 87 9.01 2.75 14.35
N LEU A 88 8.94 1.49 14.77
CA LEU A 88 8.86 1.11 16.18
C LEU A 88 9.98 1.74 17.02
N GLN A 89 11.19 1.88 16.45
CA GLN A 89 12.35 2.48 17.12
C GLN A 89 12.10 3.90 17.61
N ALA A 90 11.28 4.69 16.90
CA ALA A 90 10.94 6.06 17.30
C ALA A 90 10.18 6.13 18.63
N LEU A 91 9.64 5.01 19.12
CA LEU A 91 9.00 4.93 20.45
C LEU A 91 9.98 4.59 21.58
N LEU A 92 11.21 4.20 21.25
CA LEU A 92 12.17 3.57 22.17
C LEU A 92 13.37 4.46 22.46
N SER A 93 13.36 5.67 21.93
CA SER A 93 14.46 6.62 21.96
C SER A 93 13.90 8.04 21.93
N ASN A 94 14.68 9.00 22.42
CA ASN A 94 14.39 10.42 22.36
C ASN A 94 15.43 11.18 21.51
N GLU A 95 16.21 10.45 20.70
CA GLU A 95 17.29 11.00 19.85
C GLU A 95 16.79 11.47 18.48
N HIS A 96 15.59 11.07 18.08
CA HIS A 96 14.98 11.46 16.80
C HIS A 96 14.43 12.90 16.81
N ASP A 97 14.26 13.49 15.62
CA ASP A 97 13.92 14.91 15.41
C ASP A 97 12.52 15.30 15.95
N LYS A 98 11.61 14.33 16.12
CA LYS A 98 10.27 14.51 16.71
C LYS A 98 10.16 14.30 18.21
N ALA A 99 11.25 14.01 18.93
CA ALA A 99 11.19 13.65 20.35
C ALA A 99 10.63 14.76 21.25
N THR A 100 10.60 16.01 20.78
CA THR A 100 10.03 17.17 21.51
C THR A 100 8.75 17.70 20.86
N ASN A 101 8.28 17.11 19.75
CA ASN A 101 7.08 17.56 19.07
C ASN A 101 5.83 17.14 19.85
N ILE A 102 5.09 18.12 20.38
CA ILE A 102 3.93 17.87 21.23
C ILE A 102 2.82 17.07 20.54
N HIS A 103 2.67 17.17 19.21
CA HIS A 103 1.69 16.39 18.47
C HIS A 103 2.17 14.95 18.30
N PHE A 104 3.42 14.74 17.87
CA PHE A 104 4.00 13.40 17.78
C PHE A 104 3.93 12.66 19.13
N LEU A 105 4.35 13.30 20.22
CA LEU A 105 4.39 12.70 21.56
C LEU A 105 3.03 12.15 22.03
N LYS A 106 1.93 12.76 21.58
CA LYS A 106 0.56 12.28 21.85
C LYS A 106 0.28 10.97 21.14
N TYR A 107 0.56 10.93 19.83
CA TYR A 107 0.39 9.73 19.03
C TYR A 107 1.36 8.63 19.48
N ALA A 108 2.60 8.97 19.82
CA ALA A 108 3.59 8.04 20.33
C ALA A 108 3.15 7.38 21.64
N PHE A 109 2.65 8.16 22.61
CA PHE A 109 2.17 7.62 23.89
C PHE A 109 0.97 6.68 23.69
N VAL A 110 0.00 7.07 22.85
CA VAL A 110 -1.16 6.23 22.54
C VAL A 110 -0.76 4.97 21.79
N ALA A 111 0.15 5.06 20.81
CA ALA A 111 0.68 3.92 20.10
C ALA A 111 1.36 2.93 21.06
N TYR A 112 2.24 3.42 21.93
CA TYR A 112 2.92 2.62 22.95
C TYR A 112 1.92 1.85 23.82
N ASN A 113 0.92 2.57 24.37
CA ASN A 113 -0.12 1.96 25.21
C ASN A 113 -0.91 0.88 24.45
N LYS A 114 -1.31 1.13 23.20
CA LYS A 114 -2.04 0.16 22.37
C LYS A 114 -1.23 -1.08 22.01
N LEU A 115 0.08 -0.93 21.77
CA LEU A 115 0.98 -2.06 21.56
C LEU A 115 1.07 -2.93 22.82
N LEU A 116 1.22 -2.31 24.00
CA LEU A 116 1.23 -3.04 25.27
C LEU A 116 -0.08 -3.77 25.57
N LEU A 117 -1.20 -3.23 25.11
CA LEU A 117 -2.51 -3.88 25.22
C LEU A 117 -2.77 -4.89 24.09
N ASN A 118 -1.94 -4.93 23.05
CA ASN A 118 -2.16 -5.70 21.82
C ASN A 118 -3.61 -5.58 21.28
N HIS A 119 -4.09 -4.34 21.18
CA HIS A 119 -5.49 -4.05 20.81
C HIS A 119 -5.87 -4.62 19.44
N GLU A 120 -4.94 -4.57 18.48
CA GLU A 120 -5.19 -4.94 17.07
C GLU A 120 -4.82 -6.40 16.74
N ASN A 121 -4.69 -7.28 17.76
CA ASN A 121 -4.42 -8.71 17.61
C ASN A 121 -3.19 -9.04 16.73
N PHE A 122 -2.08 -8.34 16.98
CA PHE A 122 -0.80 -8.70 16.35
C PHE A 122 -0.33 -10.06 16.88
N HIS A 123 0.27 -10.88 16.02
CA HIS A 123 0.86 -12.13 16.47
C HIS A 123 2.21 -11.85 17.13
N LEU A 124 2.24 -12.01 18.45
CA LEU A 124 3.40 -11.64 19.27
C LEU A 124 4.44 -12.75 19.28
N ARG A 125 5.70 -12.36 19.49
CA ARG A 125 6.73 -13.30 19.94
C ARG A 125 6.46 -13.67 21.40
N SER A 126 6.47 -14.97 21.70
CA SER A 126 6.39 -15.42 23.09
C SER A 126 7.73 -15.20 23.76
N HIS A 127 7.74 -14.41 24.84
CA HIS A 127 8.89 -14.24 25.70
C HIS A 127 8.69 -15.02 27.01
N ASN A 128 9.77 -15.63 27.52
CA ASN A 128 9.72 -16.27 28.83
C ASN A 128 9.72 -15.20 29.91
N TYR A 129 8.78 -15.27 30.86
CA TYR A 129 8.75 -14.39 32.00
C TYR A 129 9.97 -14.67 32.89
N ASN A 130 10.75 -13.62 33.15
CA ASN A 130 11.79 -13.61 34.16
C ASN A 130 11.75 -12.25 34.87
N PRO A 131 11.46 -12.21 36.19
CA PRO A 131 11.35 -10.95 36.94
C PRO A 131 12.67 -10.15 37.01
N SER A 132 13.80 -10.75 36.64
CA SER A 132 15.11 -10.08 36.59
C SER A 132 15.45 -9.47 35.22
N ILE A 133 14.61 -9.68 34.19
CA ILE A 133 14.86 -9.17 32.83
C ILE A 133 14.06 -7.88 32.62
N SER A 134 14.74 -6.82 32.19
CA SER A 134 14.09 -5.63 31.66
C SER A 134 13.55 -5.92 30.26
N LEU A 135 12.23 -5.91 30.10
CA LEU A 135 11.58 -6.06 28.81
C LEU A 135 11.34 -4.70 28.13
N SER A 136 11.26 -4.74 26.82
CA SER A 136 10.94 -3.64 25.91
C SER A 136 9.87 -4.09 24.91
N ILE A 137 9.29 -3.15 24.16
CA ILE A 137 8.31 -3.52 23.12
C ILE A 137 8.94 -4.34 21.98
N GLU A 138 10.24 -4.18 21.69
CA GLU A 138 10.93 -5.00 20.65
C GLU A 138 11.05 -6.48 21.02
N ASP A 139 10.85 -6.84 22.28
CA ASP A 139 10.83 -8.24 22.70
C ASP A 139 9.57 -8.97 22.21
N PHE A 140 8.50 -8.21 21.94
CA PHE A 140 7.20 -8.72 21.49
C PHE A 140 6.97 -8.48 20.00
N TYR A 141 7.50 -7.37 19.47
CA TYR A 141 7.28 -6.92 18.10
C TYR A 141 8.58 -6.97 17.25
N PRO A 142 8.46 -7.21 15.93
CA PRO A 142 9.59 -7.10 15.00
C PRO A 142 10.22 -5.71 15.01
N LYS A 143 11.54 -5.65 14.82
CA LYS A 143 12.27 -4.37 14.80
C LYS A 143 11.91 -3.54 13.58
N ASP A 144 11.68 -4.16 12.43
CA ASP A 144 11.33 -3.47 11.18
C ASP A 144 9.85 -3.05 11.09
N LEU A 145 9.09 -3.19 12.19
CA LEU A 145 7.69 -2.82 12.24
C LEU A 145 7.53 -1.29 12.12
N ILE A 146 6.70 -0.88 11.16
CA ILE A 146 6.25 0.50 11.01
C ILE A 146 4.83 0.60 11.58
N ILE A 147 4.57 1.69 12.29
CA ILE A 147 3.28 1.98 12.91
C ILE A 147 2.68 3.19 12.20
N LEU A 148 1.52 3.00 11.59
CA LEU A 148 0.62 4.10 11.23
C LEU A 148 -0.46 4.19 12.30
N ILE A 149 -0.48 5.28 13.06
CA ILE A 149 -1.51 5.56 14.05
C ILE A 149 -2.45 6.67 13.57
N ILE A 150 -3.73 6.34 13.49
CA ILE A 150 -4.79 7.19 12.93
C ILE A 150 -5.72 7.64 14.05
N SER A 151 -6.06 8.94 14.08
CA SER A 151 -7.10 9.47 14.95
C SER A 151 -8.47 9.27 14.31
N LYS A 152 -9.39 8.62 15.03
CA LYS A 152 -10.77 8.36 14.62
C LYS A 152 -11.57 9.65 14.52
N SER A 153 -11.37 10.59 15.44
CA SER A 153 -11.99 11.93 15.33
C SER A 153 -11.53 12.67 14.08
N GLN A 154 -10.25 12.59 13.70
CA GLN A 154 -9.77 13.21 12.45
C GLN A 154 -10.24 12.47 11.20
N LYS A 155 -10.19 11.13 11.19
CA LYS A 155 -10.63 10.33 10.04
C LYS A 155 -12.14 10.48 9.78
N ALA A 156 -12.94 10.76 10.81
CA ALA A 156 -14.38 11.03 10.67
C ALA A 156 -14.70 12.29 9.87
N LEU A 157 -13.72 13.20 9.67
CA LEU A 157 -13.85 14.36 8.79
C LEU A 157 -13.75 13.99 7.30
N VAL A 158 -13.29 12.77 7.00
CA VAL A 158 -13.09 12.26 5.66
C VAL A 158 -14.25 11.32 5.32
N ASN A 159 -14.99 11.66 4.26
CA ASN A 159 -16.19 10.92 3.89
C ASN A 159 -15.87 9.46 3.52
N ASN A 160 -16.55 8.51 4.18
CA ASN A 160 -16.39 7.06 3.98
C ASN A 160 -14.93 6.59 4.02
N PHE A 161 -14.15 7.11 4.97
CA PHE A 161 -12.75 6.71 5.12
C PHE A 161 -12.60 5.22 5.43
N SER A 162 -11.79 4.55 4.63
CA SER A 162 -11.22 3.23 4.92
C SER A 162 -9.79 3.22 4.41
N ILE A 163 -8.85 2.74 5.23
CA ILE A 163 -7.43 2.66 4.85
C ILE A 163 -7.22 1.83 3.57
N GLU A 164 -8.12 0.87 3.32
CA GLU A 164 -8.11 0.04 2.12
C GLU A 164 -8.15 0.85 0.81
N TYR A 165 -8.89 1.97 0.83
CA TYR A 165 -9.01 2.86 -0.32
C TYR A 165 -7.75 3.69 -0.59
N TYR A 166 -6.79 3.68 0.33
CA TYR A 166 -5.53 4.44 0.24
C TYR A 166 -4.31 3.53 0.15
N LEU A 167 -4.48 2.20 0.14
CA LEU A 167 -3.35 1.26 0.06
C LEU A 167 -2.47 1.46 -1.17
N PRO A 168 -3.00 1.68 -2.39
CA PRO A 168 -2.13 1.98 -3.54
C PRO A 168 -1.23 3.19 -3.25
N SER A 169 -1.81 4.27 -2.71
CA SER A 169 -1.05 5.48 -2.37
C SER A 169 0.02 5.20 -1.31
N LEU A 170 -0.26 4.38 -0.29
CA LEU A 170 0.71 3.98 0.73
C LEU A 170 1.88 3.19 0.14
N THR A 171 1.61 2.21 -0.74
CA THR A 171 2.68 1.43 -1.34
C THR A 171 3.52 2.26 -2.31
N GLY A 172 2.96 3.33 -2.89
CA GLY A 172 3.71 4.36 -3.60
C GLY A 172 4.81 5.04 -2.78
N PHE A 173 4.68 5.04 -1.44
CA PHE A 173 5.71 5.50 -0.50
C PHE A 173 6.51 4.32 0.10
N GLY A 174 6.35 3.11 -0.44
CA GLY A 174 7.02 1.89 0.03
C GLY A 174 6.39 1.24 1.26
N TYR A 175 5.25 1.74 1.76
CA TYR A 175 4.58 1.18 2.93
C TYR A 175 3.58 0.10 2.55
N TYR A 176 3.77 -1.08 3.13
CA TYR A 176 2.96 -2.26 2.88
C TYR A 176 2.34 -2.79 4.17
N ILE A 177 1.15 -3.41 4.10
CA ILE A 177 0.54 -4.07 5.27
C ILE A 177 1.47 -5.13 5.85
N TYR A 178 1.81 -5.00 7.13
CA TYR A 178 2.70 -5.94 7.81
C TYR A 178 2.08 -7.34 7.87
N LYS A 179 2.90 -8.37 7.62
CA LYS A 179 2.55 -9.77 7.84
C LYS A 179 3.67 -10.52 8.54
N ILE A 180 3.32 -11.44 9.42
CA ILE A 180 4.28 -12.33 10.07
C ILE A 180 4.92 -13.24 9.01
N ASN A 181 6.23 -13.39 9.08
CA ASN A 181 7.07 -14.11 8.12
C ASN A 181 7.11 -13.45 6.72
N ASP A 182 6.81 -12.16 6.62
CA ASP A 182 7.14 -11.40 5.43
C ASP A 182 8.67 -11.30 5.32
N ASN A 183 9.19 -11.63 4.14
CA ASN A 183 10.62 -11.67 3.82
C ASN A 183 10.99 -10.61 2.77
N LYS A 184 10.20 -9.54 2.65
CA LYS A 184 10.54 -8.41 1.77
C LYS A 184 11.87 -7.81 2.17
N ASN A 185 12.88 -8.10 1.35
CA ASN A 185 14.14 -7.40 1.37
C ASN A 185 14.05 -6.20 0.42
N PRO A 186 14.73 -5.09 0.73
CA PRO A 186 14.86 -4.00 -0.22
C PRO A 186 15.47 -4.50 -1.53
N ILE A 187 14.98 -3.97 -2.64
CA ILE A 187 15.64 -4.17 -3.93
C ILE A 187 16.98 -3.44 -3.86
N HIS A 188 18.07 -4.19 -3.74
CA HIS A 188 19.42 -3.67 -3.58
C HIS A 188 20.10 -3.38 -4.92
N ASN A 189 21.06 -2.45 -4.90
CA ASN A 189 21.99 -2.12 -5.99
C ASN A 189 21.46 -1.20 -7.10
N TYR A 190 20.36 -0.48 -6.89
CA TYR A 190 19.91 0.54 -7.85
C TYR A 190 19.75 1.89 -7.17
N GLN A 191 20.68 2.76 -7.51
CA GLN A 191 20.79 4.11 -6.99
C GLN A 191 19.50 4.91 -7.17
N ASP A 192 18.75 4.69 -8.25
CA ASP A 192 17.53 5.47 -8.52
C ASP A 192 16.39 5.18 -7.53
N ILE A 193 16.26 3.94 -7.07
CA ILE A 193 15.28 3.58 -6.03
C ILE A 193 15.70 4.21 -4.70
N GLU A 194 16.98 4.11 -4.35
CA GLU A 194 17.51 4.74 -3.14
C GLU A 194 17.30 6.27 -3.19
N ASN A 195 17.62 6.90 -4.32
CA ASN A 195 17.43 8.33 -4.55
C ASN A 195 15.94 8.72 -4.43
N PHE A 196 15.03 7.90 -4.94
CA PHE A 196 13.59 8.11 -4.81
C PHE A 196 13.16 8.22 -3.34
N PHE A 197 13.59 7.29 -2.48
CA PHE A 197 13.26 7.31 -1.06
C PHE A 197 14.05 8.36 -0.27
N VAL A 198 15.28 8.67 -0.66
CA VAL A 198 16.04 9.80 -0.12
C VAL A 198 15.31 11.12 -0.40
N ASN A 199 14.74 11.28 -1.59
CA ASN A 199 13.93 12.45 -1.91
C ASN A 199 12.68 12.54 -1.04
N ILE A 200 11.96 11.43 -0.82
CA ILE A 200 10.82 11.39 0.11
C ILE A 200 11.24 11.81 1.53
N ARG A 201 12.39 11.31 2.01
CA ARG A 201 12.95 11.67 3.31
C ARG A 201 13.29 13.17 3.38
N ASN A 202 13.85 13.73 2.31
CA ASN A 202 14.28 15.13 2.22
C ASN A 202 13.12 16.11 2.04
N ASP A 203 12.03 15.71 1.38
CA ASP A 203 10.89 16.58 1.03
C ASP A 203 9.97 16.89 2.23
N ARG A 204 10.40 16.47 3.43
CA ARG A 204 9.98 16.92 4.76
C ARG A 204 8.62 16.40 5.23
N GLN A 205 8.66 15.60 6.30
CA GLN A 205 7.66 15.40 7.37
C GLN A 205 6.23 15.00 7.00
N ARG A 206 5.82 15.01 5.74
CA ARG A 206 4.41 14.83 5.35
C ARG A 206 4.27 13.79 4.25
N ILE A 207 3.40 12.82 4.48
CA ILE A 207 2.90 11.88 3.48
C ILE A 207 1.45 12.24 3.19
N THR A 208 1.13 12.49 1.92
CA THR A 208 -0.24 12.78 1.49
C THR A 208 -0.80 11.60 0.72
N LEU A 209 -1.81 10.97 1.29
CA LEU A 209 -2.51 9.83 0.71
C LEU A 209 -3.63 10.29 -0.21
N LYS A 210 -3.66 9.72 -1.41
CA LYS A 210 -4.75 9.91 -2.36
C LYS A 210 -5.64 8.68 -2.38
N LYS A 211 -6.95 8.91 -2.41
CA LYS A 211 -7.95 7.84 -2.49
C LYS A 211 -7.91 7.23 -3.89
N MET A 212 -8.04 5.92 -3.98
CA MET A 212 -8.33 5.21 -5.22
C MET A 212 -9.66 5.68 -5.81
N CYS A 213 -9.77 5.70 -7.13
CA CYS A 213 -11.01 6.06 -7.83
C CYS A 213 -12.15 5.10 -7.43
N ASN A 214 -13.39 5.58 -7.52
CA ASN A 214 -14.52 4.83 -6.98
C ASN A 214 -14.79 3.53 -7.76
N ILE A 215 -14.52 3.52 -9.08
CA ILE A 215 -14.67 2.35 -9.97
C ILE A 215 -13.96 1.12 -9.39
N TYR A 216 -12.71 1.31 -8.99
CA TYR A 216 -11.83 0.21 -8.57
C TYR A 216 -11.74 0.08 -7.04
N SER A 217 -12.26 1.06 -6.30
CA SER A 217 -12.20 1.12 -4.83
C SER A 217 -12.71 -0.14 -4.12
N ASP A 218 -13.73 -0.80 -4.68
CA ASP A 218 -14.36 -1.98 -4.11
C ASP A 218 -13.99 -3.30 -4.78
N ASN A 219 -13.10 -3.28 -5.78
CA ASN A 219 -12.67 -4.50 -6.45
C ASN A 219 -11.87 -5.40 -5.50
N PHE A 220 -12.32 -6.65 -5.37
CA PHE A 220 -11.72 -7.64 -4.47
C PHE A 220 -10.25 -7.92 -4.79
N TYR A 221 -9.92 -8.12 -6.07
CA TYR A 221 -8.57 -8.44 -6.50
C TYR A 221 -7.60 -7.31 -6.14
N ILE A 222 -8.00 -6.06 -6.32
CA ILE A 222 -7.17 -4.89 -5.99
C ILE A 222 -6.92 -4.81 -4.48
N LYS A 223 -7.95 -5.01 -3.67
CA LYS A 223 -7.81 -5.06 -2.20
C LYS A 223 -6.85 -6.17 -1.79
N GLU A 224 -7.02 -7.37 -2.34
CA GLU A 224 -6.15 -8.52 -2.07
C GLU A 224 -4.71 -8.31 -2.56
N LEU A 225 -4.53 -7.66 -3.71
CA LEU A 225 -3.22 -7.34 -4.28
C LEU A 225 -2.39 -6.55 -3.27
N TYR A 226 -2.94 -5.43 -2.77
CA TYR A 226 -2.23 -4.52 -1.89
C TYR A 226 -2.18 -4.97 -0.43
N LYS A 227 -3.19 -5.69 0.06
CA LYS A 227 -3.16 -6.26 1.42
C LYS A 227 -2.24 -7.46 1.53
N ASN A 228 -2.23 -8.32 0.51
CA ASN A 228 -1.75 -9.68 0.65
C ASN A 228 -0.70 -10.08 -0.38
N LEU A 229 -0.96 -9.89 -1.67
CA LEU A 229 -0.14 -10.49 -2.73
C LEU A 229 1.17 -9.74 -2.96
N LEU A 230 1.16 -8.42 -2.99
CA LEU A 230 2.39 -7.65 -3.17
C LEU A 230 3.39 -7.86 -2.02
N ASN A 231 2.90 -8.30 -0.85
CA ASN A 231 3.69 -8.55 0.36
C ASN A 231 4.29 -9.94 0.37
N GLY A 232 3.50 -10.98 0.07
CA GLY A 232 3.97 -12.36 0.17
C GLY A 232 4.81 -12.88 -1.01
N VAL A 233 4.98 -12.10 -2.08
CA VAL A 233 5.53 -12.62 -3.34
C VAL A 233 6.99 -12.22 -3.51
N LEU A 234 7.87 -13.21 -3.39
CA LEU A 234 9.31 -13.05 -3.53
C LEU A 234 9.80 -13.11 -4.98
N HIS A 235 9.08 -13.79 -5.88
CA HIS A 235 9.59 -14.01 -7.23
C HIS A 235 9.21 -12.86 -8.19
N PRO A 236 10.17 -12.23 -8.90
CA PRO A 236 9.91 -11.05 -9.74
C PRO A 236 8.85 -11.29 -10.83
N LEU A 237 8.87 -12.48 -11.46
CA LEU A 237 7.85 -12.86 -12.46
C LEU A 237 6.43 -12.88 -11.91
N MET A 238 6.23 -13.41 -10.70
CA MET A 238 4.89 -13.49 -10.10
C MET A 238 4.38 -12.10 -9.76
N ARG A 239 5.26 -11.23 -9.25
CA ARG A 239 4.94 -9.82 -9.00
C ARG A 239 4.52 -9.10 -10.28
N PHE A 240 5.25 -9.33 -11.38
CA PHE A 240 4.90 -8.77 -12.68
C PHE A 240 3.49 -9.19 -13.11
N HIS A 241 3.19 -10.48 -13.03
CA HIS A 241 1.86 -10.99 -13.38
C HIS A 241 0.76 -10.38 -12.50
N TYR A 242 0.97 -10.28 -11.19
CA TYR A 242 -0.03 -9.68 -10.30
C TYR A 242 -0.29 -8.20 -10.59
N LEU A 243 0.77 -7.42 -10.90
CA LEU A 243 0.58 -6.04 -11.33
C LEU A 243 -0.15 -5.97 -12.67
N TYR A 244 0.17 -6.86 -13.61
CA TYR A 244 -0.45 -6.88 -14.94
C TYR A 244 -1.93 -7.28 -14.90
N GLN A 245 -2.37 -8.06 -13.92
CA GLN A 245 -3.81 -8.37 -13.75
C GLN A 245 -4.66 -7.10 -13.56
N ILE A 246 -4.10 -6.01 -13.01
CA ILE A 246 -4.81 -4.73 -12.92
C ILE A 246 -5.03 -4.11 -14.30
N ILE A 247 -4.04 -4.22 -15.18
CA ILE A 247 -4.16 -3.79 -16.57
C ILE A 247 -5.18 -4.66 -17.31
N GLU A 248 -5.18 -5.97 -17.09
CA GLU A 248 -6.16 -6.88 -17.71
C GLU A 248 -7.58 -6.53 -17.27
N LEU A 249 -7.81 -6.32 -15.97
CA LEU A 249 -9.10 -5.85 -15.44
C LEU A 249 -9.57 -4.55 -16.12
N MET A 250 -8.71 -3.52 -16.15
CA MET A 250 -9.04 -2.23 -16.81
C MET A 250 -9.29 -2.40 -18.31
N SER A 251 -8.57 -3.31 -18.96
CA SER A 251 -8.69 -3.61 -20.39
C SER A 251 -9.99 -4.34 -20.71
N GLU A 252 -10.46 -5.23 -19.83
CA GLU A 252 -11.75 -5.90 -19.93
C GLU A 252 -12.91 -4.92 -19.77
N ASP A 253 -12.86 -4.05 -18.76
CA ASP A 253 -13.89 -3.02 -18.54
C ASP A 253 -14.01 -2.07 -19.74
N LEU A 254 -12.87 -1.63 -20.30
CA LEU A 254 -12.87 -0.82 -21.52
C LEU A 254 -13.39 -1.58 -22.74
N TYR A 255 -13.00 -2.85 -22.89
CA TYR A 255 -13.49 -3.68 -23.99
C TYR A 255 -15.01 -3.77 -23.98
N GLU A 256 -15.61 -4.05 -22.82
CA GLU A 256 -17.06 -4.20 -22.70
C GLU A 256 -17.80 -2.91 -23.10
N VAL A 257 -17.34 -1.76 -22.60
CA VAL A 257 -17.94 -0.45 -22.92
C VAL A 257 -17.82 -0.14 -24.42
N GLU A 258 -16.64 -0.34 -25.00
CA GLU A 258 -16.42 -0.12 -26.43
C GLU A 258 -17.23 -1.09 -27.29
N PHE A 259 -17.33 -2.35 -26.87
CA PHE A 259 -18.10 -3.37 -27.56
C PHE A 259 -19.59 -2.99 -27.57
N LEU A 260 -20.18 -2.73 -26.41
CA LEU A 260 -21.59 -2.37 -26.29
C LEU A 260 -21.94 -1.09 -27.05
N LYS A 261 -21.05 -0.08 -27.01
CA LYS A 261 -21.22 1.15 -27.80
C LYS A 261 -21.28 0.88 -29.30
N ASN A 262 -20.38 0.05 -29.82
CA ASN A 262 -20.39 -0.32 -31.24
C ASN A 262 -21.68 -1.07 -31.63
N ILE A 263 -22.20 -1.93 -30.76
CA ILE A 263 -23.48 -2.63 -30.96
C ILE A 263 -24.66 -1.65 -30.95
N ASP A 264 -24.69 -0.71 -30.01
CA ASP A 264 -25.73 0.33 -29.94
C ASP A 264 -25.72 1.25 -31.16
N ASP A 265 -24.54 1.73 -31.56
CA ASP A 265 -24.39 2.61 -32.73
C ASP A 265 -24.78 1.89 -34.03
N TYR A 266 -24.49 0.59 -34.16
CA TYR A 266 -24.99 -0.22 -35.28
C TYR A 266 -26.52 -0.39 -35.23
N SER A 267 -27.07 -0.72 -34.07
CA SER A 267 -28.52 -0.89 -33.86
C SER A 267 -29.30 0.39 -34.17
N ASN A 268 -28.71 1.55 -33.84
CA ASN A 268 -29.23 2.88 -34.12
C ASN A 268 -28.87 3.41 -35.52
N LYS A 269 -28.34 2.56 -36.40
CA LYS A 269 -27.97 2.87 -37.80
C LYS A 269 -26.96 4.01 -37.96
N LYS A 270 -26.15 4.26 -36.94
CA LYS A 270 -25.02 5.21 -37.00
C LYS A 270 -23.76 4.56 -37.61
N LEU A 271 -23.68 3.22 -37.59
CA LEU A 271 -22.60 2.44 -38.21
C LEU A 271 -23.14 1.51 -39.29
N THR A 272 -22.37 1.28 -40.34
CA THR A 272 -22.64 0.21 -41.30
C THR A 272 -22.11 -1.14 -40.79
N ARG A 273 -22.47 -2.24 -41.48
CA ARG A 273 -21.96 -3.58 -41.15
C ARG A 273 -20.44 -3.67 -41.30
N ASN A 274 -19.87 -2.98 -42.29
CA ASN A 274 -18.43 -2.99 -42.53
C ASN A 274 -17.70 -2.19 -41.44
N ASP A 275 -18.23 -1.02 -41.07
CA ASP A 275 -17.68 -0.20 -39.99
C ASP A 275 -17.71 -0.97 -38.65
N LEU A 276 -18.82 -1.65 -38.35
CA LEU A 276 -18.92 -2.50 -37.16
C LEU A 276 -17.84 -3.59 -37.16
N ARG A 277 -17.65 -4.29 -38.28
CA ARG A 277 -16.64 -5.36 -38.38
C ARG A 277 -15.22 -4.81 -38.18
N GLU A 278 -14.91 -3.67 -38.79
CA GLU A 278 -13.59 -3.02 -38.65
C GLU A 278 -13.36 -2.55 -37.21
N ASN A 279 -14.36 -1.90 -36.60
CA ASN A 279 -14.29 -1.45 -35.22
C ASN A 279 -14.05 -2.63 -34.26
N LEU A 280 -14.82 -3.72 -34.38
CA LEU A 280 -14.65 -4.92 -33.55
C LEU A 280 -13.28 -5.59 -33.73
N THR A 281 -12.77 -5.64 -34.96
CA THR A 281 -11.43 -6.19 -35.24
C THR A 281 -10.33 -5.31 -34.64
N SER A 282 -10.60 -4.02 -34.52
CA SER A 282 -9.67 -3.05 -33.93
C SER A 282 -9.64 -3.05 -32.40
N LEU A 283 -10.59 -3.73 -31.74
CA LEU A 283 -10.63 -3.92 -30.28
C LEU A 283 -9.59 -4.97 -29.84
N ASN A 284 -8.31 -4.70 -30.08
CA ASN A 284 -7.23 -5.54 -29.58
C ASN A 284 -6.62 -5.01 -28.28
N GLU A 285 -5.97 -5.90 -27.54
CA GLU A 285 -5.40 -5.63 -26.22
C GLU A 285 -4.34 -4.51 -26.26
N ARG A 286 -3.44 -4.54 -27.25
CA ARG A 286 -2.37 -3.54 -27.42
C ARG A 286 -2.93 -2.13 -27.52
N LYS A 287 -3.99 -1.91 -28.32
CA LYS A 287 -4.65 -0.60 -28.44
C LYS A 287 -5.31 -0.15 -27.14
N ARG A 288 -5.96 -1.05 -26.41
CA ARG A 288 -6.57 -0.73 -25.11
C ARG A 288 -5.54 -0.36 -24.06
N LEU A 289 -4.42 -1.11 -23.98
CA LEU A 289 -3.30 -0.72 -23.14
C LEU A 289 -2.80 0.69 -23.48
N GLY A 290 -2.67 0.97 -24.77
CA GLY A 290 -2.37 2.30 -25.27
C GLY A 290 -3.29 3.36 -24.67
N LYS A 291 -4.61 3.17 -24.76
CA LYS A 291 -5.61 4.10 -24.19
C LYS A 291 -5.51 4.22 -22.67
N ILE A 292 -5.38 3.11 -21.94
CA ILE A 292 -5.25 3.10 -20.48
C ILE A 292 -4.08 4.00 -20.05
N ILE A 293 -2.93 3.88 -20.70
CA ILE A 293 -1.74 4.63 -20.29
C ILE A 293 -1.74 6.08 -20.80
N THR A 294 -2.26 6.34 -22.01
CA THR A 294 -2.17 7.67 -22.62
C THR A 294 -3.33 8.60 -22.24
N GLU A 295 -4.53 8.08 -22.04
CA GLU A 295 -5.73 8.90 -21.78
C GLU A 295 -5.88 9.28 -20.30
N ASN A 296 -5.22 8.56 -19.39
CA ASN A 296 -5.18 8.88 -17.96
C ASN A 296 -4.08 9.90 -17.61
N SER A 297 -4.33 10.70 -16.57
CA SER A 297 -3.45 11.80 -16.12
C SER A 297 -2.24 11.27 -15.34
N ILE A 298 -1.33 10.58 -16.03
CA ILE A 298 -0.09 10.03 -15.48
C ILE A 298 1.10 10.86 -15.98
N GLU A 299 2.03 11.17 -15.09
CA GLU A 299 3.25 11.92 -15.42
C GLU A 299 4.07 11.21 -16.49
N GLN A 300 4.63 11.97 -17.44
CA GLN A 300 5.39 11.40 -18.54
C GLN A 300 6.67 10.71 -18.08
N SER A 301 7.32 11.21 -17.03
CA SER A 301 8.52 10.60 -16.42
C SER A 301 8.25 9.16 -15.96
N ILE A 302 7.13 8.91 -15.27
CA ILE A 302 6.74 7.58 -14.80
C ILE A 302 6.58 6.59 -15.97
N LYS A 303 5.97 7.04 -17.07
CA LYS A 303 5.80 6.23 -18.29
C LYS A 303 7.15 5.90 -18.91
N THR A 304 7.98 6.93 -19.11
CA THR A 304 9.29 6.80 -19.73
C THR A 304 10.21 5.89 -18.92
N ASP A 305 10.26 6.06 -17.60
CA ASP A 305 11.06 5.22 -16.70
C ASP A 305 10.65 3.75 -16.83
N LEU A 306 9.35 3.45 -16.81
CA LEU A 306 8.87 2.06 -16.97
C LEU A 306 9.26 1.47 -18.33
N PHE A 307 9.04 2.21 -19.43
CA PHE A 307 9.32 1.69 -20.77
C PHE A 307 10.81 1.45 -20.99
N GLN A 308 11.67 2.32 -20.45
CA GLN A 308 13.12 2.13 -20.46
C GLN A 308 13.52 0.84 -19.74
N GLU A 309 12.97 0.57 -18.55
CA GLU A 309 13.23 -0.67 -17.83
C GLU A 309 12.71 -1.90 -18.58
N CYS A 310 11.52 -1.83 -19.21
CA CYS A 310 11.01 -2.91 -20.05
C CYS A 310 11.95 -3.19 -21.23
N ASN A 311 12.45 -2.14 -21.89
CA ASN A 311 13.32 -2.26 -23.05
C ASN A 311 14.66 -2.95 -22.74
N LYS A 312 15.19 -2.84 -21.52
CA LYS A 312 16.42 -3.56 -21.13
C LYS A 312 16.27 -5.07 -21.32
N ILE A 313 15.15 -5.66 -20.87
CA ILE A 313 14.88 -7.09 -21.06
C ILE A 313 14.56 -7.40 -22.53
N LEU A 314 13.80 -6.53 -23.22
CA LEU A 314 13.42 -6.77 -24.61
C LEU A 314 14.64 -6.84 -25.55
N ILE A 315 15.59 -5.93 -25.38
CA ILE A 315 16.82 -5.86 -26.18
C ILE A 315 17.66 -7.13 -26.01
N ASP A 316 17.76 -7.66 -24.79
CA ASP A 316 18.46 -8.93 -24.50
C ASP A 316 17.83 -10.15 -25.19
N PHE A 317 16.56 -10.04 -25.60
CA PHE A 317 15.82 -11.04 -26.36
C PHE A 317 15.68 -10.68 -27.85
N GLU A 318 16.54 -9.80 -28.36
CA GLU A 318 16.60 -9.37 -29.76
C GLU A 318 15.29 -8.74 -30.27
N LYS A 319 14.51 -8.15 -29.36
CA LYS A 319 13.31 -7.36 -29.71
C LYS A 319 13.68 -5.88 -29.86
N GLU A 320 12.96 -5.19 -30.73
CA GLU A 320 13.10 -3.75 -30.92
C GLU A 320 12.63 -2.98 -29.68
N ALA A 321 13.40 -1.96 -29.29
CA ALA A 321 13.01 -1.05 -28.22
C ALA A 321 11.82 -0.19 -28.63
N ASN A 322 10.94 0.13 -27.69
CA ASN A 322 9.75 0.93 -27.92
C ASN A 322 9.53 1.93 -26.78
N ASP A 323 9.33 3.21 -27.09
CA ASP A 323 9.11 4.27 -26.08
C ASP A 323 7.62 4.52 -25.79
N SER A 324 6.77 3.55 -26.11
CA SER A 324 5.32 3.63 -25.96
C SER A 324 4.78 2.48 -25.08
N PRO A 325 3.48 2.50 -24.74
CA PRO A 325 2.80 1.42 -24.00
C PRO A 325 3.07 0.00 -24.54
N ASP A 326 3.41 -0.10 -25.82
CA ASP A 326 3.79 -1.34 -26.48
C ASP A 326 4.98 -2.05 -25.83
N ALA A 327 5.94 -1.34 -25.24
CA ALA A 327 7.06 -1.99 -24.53
C ALA A 327 6.57 -2.87 -23.38
N LEU A 328 5.58 -2.41 -22.62
CA LEU A 328 4.99 -3.18 -21.53
C LEU A 328 4.21 -4.40 -22.08
N TYR A 329 3.47 -4.23 -23.18
CA TYR A 329 2.78 -5.34 -23.86
C TYR A 329 3.76 -6.39 -24.40
N ASP A 330 4.83 -5.94 -25.04
CA ASP A 330 5.86 -6.80 -25.63
C ASP A 330 6.63 -7.57 -24.56
N LEU A 331 6.89 -6.94 -23.40
CA LEU A 331 7.48 -7.59 -22.24
C LEU A 331 6.52 -8.62 -21.64
N ARG A 332 5.23 -8.28 -21.46
CA ARG A 332 4.24 -9.25 -20.97
C ARG A 332 4.14 -10.49 -21.86
N ASN A 333 4.12 -10.30 -23.18
CA ASN A 333 4.12 -11.42 -24.11
C ASN A 333 5.41 -12.23 -24.04
N LEU A 334 6.56 -11.55 -23.90
CA LEU A 334 7.84 -12.23 -23.71
C LEU A 334 7.82 -13.07 -22.43
N ILE A 335 7.35 -12.52 -21.30
CA ILE A 335 7.26 -13.23 -20.03
C ILE A 335 6.37 -14.46 -20.15
N THR A 336 5.24 -14.33 -20.84
CA THR A 336 4.26 -15.42 -21.01
C THR A 336 4.81 -16.55 -21.90
N HIS A 337 5.48 -16.21 -23.01
CA HIS A 337 5.95 -17.21 -23.99
C HIS A 337 7.37 -17.73 -23.72
N ASN A 338 8.21 -16.95 -23.03
CA ASN A 338 9.62 -17.24 -22.81
C ASN A 338 9.95 -17.36 -21.31
N PHE A 339 8.96 -17.68 -20.47
CA PHE A 339 9.09 -17.81 -19.01
C PHE A 339 10.38 -18.50 -18.58
N ARG A 340 10.65 -19.69 -19.13
CA ARG A 340 11.85 -20.49 -18.83
C ARG A 340 13.15 -19.72 -19.13
N LYS A 341 13.25 -19.07 -20.28
CA LYS A 341 14.46 -18.35 -20.69
C LYS A 341 14.71 -17.11 -19.83
N ILE A 342 13.66 -16.45 -19.36
CA ILE A 342 13.81 -15.32 -18.43
C ILE A 342 14.37 -15.80 -17.10
N THR A 343 13.88 -16.93 -16.58
CA THR A 343 14.38 -17.51 -15.32
C THR A 343 15.80 -18.09 -15.39
N GLU A 344 16.37 -18.28 -16.59
CA GLU A 344 17.71 -18.85 -16.75
C GLU A 344 18.84 -17.88 -16.32
N LYS A 345 18.58 -16.56 -16.32
CA LYS A 345 19.56 -15.55 -15.87
C LYS A 345 19.05 -14.75 -14.69
N GLN A 346 19.82 -14.73 -13.60
CA GLN A 346 19.52 -13.91 -12.43
C GLN A 346 19.48 -12.40 -12.77
N GLU A 347 20.29 -11.95 -13.73
CA GLU A 347 20.27 -10.57 -14.19
C GLU A 347 18.91 -10.15 -14.75
N HIS A 348 18.24 -11.01 -15.52
CA HIS A 348 16.89 -10.70 -16.02
C HIS A 348 15.87 -10.59 -14.87
N LEU A 349 16.00 -11.44 -13.84
CA LEU A 349 15.14 -11.39 -12.66
C LEU A 349 15.36 -10.10 -11.86
N ASN A 350 16.63 -9.70 -11.70
CA ASN A 350 16.97 -8.43 -11.08
C ASN A 350 16.37 -7.28 -11.91
N THR A 351 16.59 -7.23 -13.23
CA THR A 351 15.98 -6.22 -14.12
C THR A 351 14.46 -6.18 -13.98
N LEU A 352 13.82 -7.35 -13.85
CA LEU A 352 12.38 -7.45 -13.67
C LEU A 352 11.89 -6.90 -12.33
N ASP A 353 12.69 -6.95 -11.26
CA ASP A 353 12.35 -6.26 -10.00
C ASP A 353 12.27 -4.74 -10.19
N TYR A 354 13.11 -4.17 -11.04
CA TYR A 354 13.05 -2.73 -11.37
C TYR A 354 11.83 -2.40 -12.21
N VAL A 355 11.54 -3.23 -13.23
CA VAL A 355 10.29 -3.12 -13.97
C VAL A 355 9.11 -3.17 -13.00
N ASN A 356 9.08 -4.10 -12.05
CA ASN A 356 7.99 -4.21 -11.08
C ASN A 356 7.86 -2.98 -10.19
N PHE A 357 8.98 -2.41 -9.72
CA PHE A 357 8.96 -1.18 -8.93
C PHE A 357 8.35 -0.01 -9.73
N ARG A 358 8.82 0.21 -10.97
CA ARG A 358 8.26 1.26 -11.86
C ARG A 358 6.82 0.99 -12.23
N PHE A 359 6.47 -0.28 -12.45
CA PHE A 359 5.13 -0.68 -12.82
C PHE A 359 4.16 -0.49 -11.66
N GLU A 360 4.56 -0.77 -10.43
CA GLU A 360 3.73 -0.49 -9.25
C GLU A 360 3.44 1.01 -9.09
N ILE A 361 4.43 1.88 -9.33
CA ILE A 361 4.23 3.34 -9.33
C ILE A 361 3.21 3.75 -10.40
N LEU A 362 3.30 3.19 -11.61
CA LEU A 362 2.33 3.43 -12.68
C LEU A 362 0.93 2.94 -12.30
N ILE A 363 0.80 1.72 -11.77
CA ILE A 363 -0.49 1.14 -11.36
C ILE A 363 -1.14 1.97 -10.26
N LYS A 364 -0.36 2.42 -9.27
CA LYS A 364 -0.84 3.35 -8.25
C LYS A 364 -1.43 4.62 -8.89
N ASP A 365 -0.70 5.26 -9.79
CA ASP A 365 -1.15 6.48 -10.47
C ASP A 365 -2.40 6.23 -11.32
N LEU A 366 -2.49 5.07 -11.98
CA LEU A 366 -3.70 4.63 -12.69
C LEU A 366 -4.88 4.51 -11.73
N LEU A 367 -4.75 3.76 -10.64
CA LEU A 367 -5.83 3.53 -9.69
C LEU A 367 -6.32 4.81 -8.99
N ILE A 368 -5.45 5.80 -8.83
CA ILE A 368 -5.83 7.11 -8.27
C ILE A 368 -6.51 7.99 -9.33
N ASN A 369 -5.93 8.07 -10.54
CA ASN A 369 -6.30 9.07 -11.55
C ASN A 369 -7.14 8.50 -12.71
N PHE A 370 -7.65 7.28 -12.60
CA PHE A 370 -8.43 6.65 -13.67
C PHE A 370 -9.67 7.49 -14.00
N LYS A 371 -9.80 7.89 -15.27
CA LYS A 371 -10.90 8.74 -15.73
C LYS A 371 -12.17 7.92 -15.87
N GLU A 372 -13.13 8.16 -14.98
CA GLU A 372 -14.40 7.42 -14.99
C GLU A 372 -15.19 7.58 -16.31
N GLU A 373 -15.02 8.71 -16.99
CA GLU A 373 -15.60 9.00 -18.31
C GLU A 373 -15.23 7.95 -19.36
N MET A 374 -14.08 7.27 -19.22
CA MET A 374 -13.67 6.20 -20.13
C MET A 374 -14.62 4.99 -20.08
N LEU A 375 -15.32 4.79 -18.96
CA LEU A 375 -16.31 3.72 -18.80
C LEU A 375 -17.76 4.22 -18.92
N GLN A 376 -17.97 5.52 -19.05
CA GLN A 376 -19.30 6.10 -19.17
C GLN A 376 -19.75 6.14 -20.63
N THR A 377 -20.29 5.04 -21.14
CA THR A 377 -21.32 5.10 -22.17
C THR A 377 -22.34 4.00 -21.93
N LEU A 378 -23.55 4.40 -21.52
CA LEU A 378 -24.86 3.72 -21.57
C LEU A 378 -25.69 4.03 -20.31
N THR A 379 -26.06 5.30 -20.12
CA THR A 379 -27.36 5.58 -19.49
C THR A 379 -28.41 5.43 -20.59
N PRO A 380 -29.36 4.50 -20.50
CA PRO A 380 -30.48 4.47 -21.45
C PRO A 380 -31.23 5.80 -21.32
N PRO A 381 -31.71 6.42 -22.42
CA PRO A 381 -32.72 7.46 -22.29
C PRO A 381 -33.92 6.84 -21.57
N SER A 382 -34.32 7.47 -20.46
CA SER A 382 -35.51 7.11 -19.69
C SER A 382 -36.70 6.95 -20.64
N ARG A 383 -37.13 5.70 -20.84
CA ARG A 383 -38.35 5.39 -21.59
C ARG A 383 -39.56 5.95 -20.81
N ASN A 384 -40.18 6.96 -21.41
CA ASN A 384 -41.59 7.33 -21.32
C ASN A 384 -42.13 7.77 -19.94
N GLN A 385 -42.10 9.08 -19.69
CA GLN A 385 -43.32 9.77 -19.25
C GLN A 385 -44.14 10.17 -20.50
N ARG A 386 -45.02 9.27 -20.95
CA ARG A 386 -46.23 9.62 -21.72
C ARG A 386 -47.31 8.57 -21.47
N SER A 387 -48.22 8.87 -20.54
CA SER A 387 -49.67 8.70 -20.69
C SER A 387 -50.38 9.00 -19.37
N SER A 388 -50.76 10.26 -19.17
CA SER A 388 -51.95 10.61 -18.40
C SER A 388 -52.35 12.05 -18.73
N SER A 389 -53.00 12.20 -19.88
CA SER A 389 -54.06 13.17 -20.24
C SER A 389 -54.07 13.39 -21.75
#